data_AF-A0A3E3E5A9-F1
#
_entry.id   AF-A0A3E3E5A9-F1
#
_cell.length_a   1.000
_cell.length_b   1.000
_cell.length_c   1.000
_cell.angle_alpha   90.00
_cell.angle_beta   90.00
_cell.angle_gamma   90.00
#
_symmetry.space_group_name_H-M   'P 1'
#
loop_
_entity.id
_entity.type
_entity.pdbx_description
1 polymer ?
#
loop_
_entity_poly.entity_id
_entity_poly.type
_entity_poly.pdbx_seq_one_letter_code
_entity_poly.pdbx_strand_id
1 'polypeptide(L)'
;MITREKCEQAYIDLEISREVLKRALESNCELINPANIFDKALVTFARLIHEHFDNPPLVIDDLKMDQEVYDESLDETVLVLGVDKQKNSILLSRFDRKSYFECEFETDRYYRRKKHG
;
A
#
# COMPACT_ATOMS: atom_id res chain seq x y z
N MET A 1 -11.62 -5.74 -16.16
CA MET A 1 -11.42 -5.80 -14.70
C MET A 1 -10.47 -6.93 -14.37
N ILE A 2 -9.43 -6.62 -13.61
CA ILE A 2 -8.57 -7.63 -12.98
C ILE A 2 -9.28 -8.01 -11.69
N THR A 3 -9.64 -9.29 -11.54
CA THR A 3 -10.38 -9.77 -10.36
C THR A 3 -9.40 -10.16 -9.26
N ARG A 4 -9.86 -10.18 -8.00
CA ARG A 4 -9.07 -10.63 -6.84
C ARG A 4 -8.40 -11.98 -7.07
N GLU A 5 -9.15 -12.94 -7.62
CA GLU A 5 -8.64 -14.28 -7.97
C GLU A 5 -7.49 -14.22 -8.99
N LYS A 6 -7.53 -13.30 -9.96
CA LYS A 6 -6.43 -13.11 -10.92
C LYS A 6 -5.18 -12.53 -10.25
N CYS A 7 -5.35 -11.69 -9.23
CA CYS A 7 -4.23 -11.17 -8.44
C CYS A 7 -3.62 -12.25 -7.55
N GLU A 8 -4.44 -13.05 -6.87
CA GLU A 8 -4.00 -14.19 -6.05
C GLU A 8 -3.26 -15.23 -6.91
N GLN A 9 -3.79 -15.53 -8.10
CA GLN A 9 -3.11 -16.42 -9.05
C GLN A 9 -1.78 -15.82 -9.54
N ALA A 10 -1.74 -14.52 -9.87
CA ALA A 10 -0.50 -13.87 -10.29
C ALA A 10 0.56 -13.87 -9.19
N TYR A 11 0.16 -13.74 -7.91
CA TYR A 11 1.07 -13.86 -6.77
C TYR A 11 1.65 -15.27 -6.66
N ILE A 12 0.80 -16.30 -6.76
CA ILE A 12 1.21 -17.71 -6.75
C ILE A 12 2.17 -18.00 -7.92
N ASP A 13 1.84 -17.54 -9.13
CA ASP A 13 2.68 -17.71 -10.32
C ASP A 13 4.06 -17.04 -10.13
N LEU A 14 4.11 -15.92 -9.41
CA LEU A 14 5.33 -15.18 -9.10
C LEU A 14 6.17 -15.90 -8.04
N GLU A 15 5.55 -16.50 -7.02
CA GLU A 15 6.23 -17.36 -6.04
C GLU A 15 6.81 -18.63 -6.71
N ILE A 16 6.05 -19.26 -7.60
CA ILE A 16 6.51 -20.42 -8.38
C ILE A 16 7.70 -20.00 -9.26
N SER A 17 7.59 -18.87 -9.95
CA SER A 17 8.66 -18.34 -10.80
C SER A 17 9.91 -18.04 -9.99
N ARG A 18 9.78 -17.49 -8.77
CA ARG A 18 10.89 -17.25 -7.84
C ARG A 18 11.62 -18.55 -7.48
N GLU A 19 10.88 -19.60 -7.16
CA GLU A 19 11.46 -20.88 -6.75
C GLU A 19 12.15 -21.60 -7.92
N VAL A 20 11.55 -21.56 -9.12
CA VAL A 20 12.17 -22.10 -10.35
C VAL A 20 13.47 -21.38 -10.67
N LEU A 21 13.47 -20.04 -10.59
CA LEU A 21 14.66 -19.23 -10.82
C LEU A 21 15.74 -19.50 -9.78
N LYS A 22 15.38 -19.61 -8.50
CA LYS A 22 16.32 -19.94 -7.42
C LYS A 22 17.01 -21.28 -7.67
N ARG A 23 16.25 -22.31 -8.04
CA ARG A 23 16.82 -23.64 -8.37
C ARG A 23 17.67 -23.63 -9.62
N ALA A 24 17.26 -22.89 -10.65
CA ALA A 24 18.05 -22.73 -11.87
C ALA A 24 19.38 -22.02 -11.59
N LEU A 25 19.38 -21.04 -10.68
CA LEU A 25 20.59 -20.37 -10.21
C LEU A 25 21.47 -21.30 -9.38
N GLU A 26 20.92 -21.99 -8.39
CA GLU A 26 21.65 -22.98 -7.59
C GLU A 26 22.26 -24.10 -8.44
N SER A 27 21.59 -24.48 -9.53
CA SER A 27 22.06 -25.52 -10.45
C SER A 27 23.10 -25.04 -11.47
N ASN A 28 23.20 -23.72 -11.73
CA ASN A 28 24.05 -23.17 -12.80
C ASN A 28 25.05 -22.08 -12.36
N CYS A 29 25.04 -21.63 -11.10
CA CYS A 29 25.82 -20.47 -10.63
C CYS A 29 26.91 -20.80 -9.60
N GLU A 30 27.90 -21.61 -10.00
CA GLU A 30 29.28 -21.34 -9.54
C GLU A 30 29.93 -20.17 -10.31
N LEU A 31 29.29 -19.61 -11.36
CA LEU A 31 29.98 -18.75 -12.33
C LEU A 31 29.46 -17.33 -12.55
N ILE A 32 28.28 -16.95 -12.06
CA ILE A 32 27.81 -15.55 -12.18
C ILE A 32 27.16 -15.20 -10.85
N ASN A 33 27.51 -14.06 -10.27
CA ASN A 33 26.94 -13.51 -9.04
C ASN A 33 25.74 -12.59 -9.41
N PRO A 34 24.50 -13.11 -9.54
CA PRO A 34 23.36 -12.39 -10.08
C PRO A 34 22.42 -11.91 -8.96
N ALA A 35 22.74 -12.24 -7.71
CA ALA A 35 21.93 -12.00 -6.52
C ALA A 35 21.51 -10.53 -6.43
N ASN A 36 22.43 -9.61 -6.73
CA ASN A 36 22.19 -8.18 -6.59
C ASN A 36 21.23 -7.58 -7.65
N ILE A 37 21.00 -8.24 -8.79
CA ILE A 37 20.04 -7.75 -9.81
C ILE A 37 18.66 -8.38 -9.58
N PHE A 38 18.61 -9.66 -9.25
CA PHE A 38 17.36 -10.35 -8.93
C PHE A 38 16.74 -9.81 -7.63
N ASP A 39 17.54 -9.57 -6.60
CA ASP A 39 17.05 -8.97 -5.35
C ASP A 39 16.51 -7.56 -5.59
N LYS A 40 17.15 -6.76 -6.46
CA LYS A 40 16.64 -5.45 -6.86
C LYS A 40 15.31 -5.55 -7.61
N ALA A 41 15.19 -6.48 -8.56
CA ALA A 41 13.94 -6.69 -9.29
C ALA A 41 12.81 -7.12 -8.35
N LEU A 42 13.08 -8.04 -7.41
CA LEU A 42 12.14 -8.45 -6.37
C LEU A 42 11.72 -7.30 -5.46
N VAL A 43 12.65 -6.46 -5.00
CA VAL A 43 12.35 -5.26 -4.21
C VAL A 43 11.52 -4.27 -5.02
N THR A 44 11.81 -4.08 -6.31
CA THR A 44 11.01 -3.22 -7.19
C THR A 44 9.60 -3.78 -7.38
N PHE A 45 9.44 -5.09 -7.60
CA PHE A 45 8.12 -5.71 -7.72
C PHE A 45 7.35 -5.69 -6.39
N ALA A 46 8.00 -5.95 -5.25
CA ALA A 46 7.38 -5.84 -3.94
C ALA A 46 6.95 -4.39 -3.65
N ARG A 47 7.75 -3.39 -4.03
CA ARG A 47 7.36 -1.98 -3.97
C ARG A 47 6.20 -1.68 -4.90
N LEU A 48 6.20 -2.17 -6.14
CA LEU A 48 5.10 -1.97 -7.06
C LEU A 48 3.81 -2.67 -6.58
N ILE A 49 3.91 -3.85 -5.97
CA ILE A 49 2.78 -4.55 -5.36
C ILE A 49 2.28 -3.76 -4.15
N HIS A 50 3.16 -3.30 -3.27
CA HIS A 50 2.75 -2.49 -2.13
C HIS A 50 2.21 -1.11 -2.54
N GLU A 51 2.80 -0.46 -3.55
CA GLU A 51 2.43 0.87 -4.01
C GLU A 51 1.22 0.86 -4.94
N HIS A 52 1.01 -0.23 -5.70
CA HIS A 52 -0.05 -0.33 -6.70
C HIS A 52 -1.16 -1.36 -6.40
N PHE A 53 -0.92 -2.38 -5.60
CA PHE A 53 -1.88 -3.47 -5.36
C PHE A 53 -2.34 -3.59 -3.89
N ASP A 54 -1.47 -3.30 -2.92
CA ASP A 54 -1.81 -3.34 -1.49
C ASP A 54 -2.07 -1.93 -0.97
N ASN A 55 -3.35 -1.60 -0.77
CA ASN A 55 -3.75 -0.33 -0.15
C ASN A 55 -4.46 -0.64 1.16
N PRO A 56 -3.73 -1.18 2.16
CA PRO A 56 -4.32 -1.48 3.44
C PRO A 56 -4.76 -0.17 4.10
N PRO A 57 -5.77 -0.23 4.98
CA PRO A 57 -6.15 0.92 5.77
C PRO A 57 -4.97 1.46 6.55
N LEU A 58 -4.91 2.78 6.63
CA LEU A 58 -3.99 3.49 7.51
C LEU A 58 -4.40 3.24 8.95
N VAL A 59 -3.42 3.01 9.82
CA VAL A 59 -3.62 3.11 11.27
C VAL A 59 -3.38 4.56 11.72
N ILE A 60 -3.88 4.95 12.89
CA ILE A 60 -3.71 6.33 13.40
C ILE A 60 -2.23 6.74 13.48
N ASP A 61 -1.33 5.77 13.72
CA ASP A 61 0.10 6.03 13.77
C ASP A 61 0.73 6.34 12.40
N ASP A 62 0.09 5.95 11.31
CA ASP A 62 0.53 6.27 9.95
C ASP A 62 0.18 7.72 9.55
N LEU A 63 -0.81 8.33 10.22
CA LEU A 63 -1.33 9.65 9.88
C LEU A 63 -0.39 10.78 10.32
N LYS A 64 -0.20 11.75 9.43
CA LYS A 64 0.64 12.93 9.64
C LYS A 64 -0.12 14.19 9.29
N MET A 65 0.21 15.30 9.95
CA MET A 65 -0.27 16.62 9.56
C MET A 65 0.14 16.93 8.12
N ASP A 66 -0.73 17.62 7.39
CA ASP A 66 -0.60 17.98 5.97
C ASP A 66 -0.55 16.79 4.99
N GLN A 67 -0.94 15.60 5.45
CA GLN A 67 -1.06 14.42 4.61
C GLN A 67 -2.42 14.38 3.91
N GLU A 68 -2.43 14.14 2.59
CA GLU A 68 -3.65 13.78 1.87
C GLU A 68 -3.94 12.29 2.04
N VAL A 69 -5.18 11.96 2.41
CA VAL A 69 -5.67 10.59 2.58
C VAL A 69 -7.04 10.45 1.94
N TYR A 70 -7.36 9.25 1.46
CA TYR A 70 -8.70 8.92 0.99
C TYR A 70 -9.56 8.47 2.18
N ASP A 71 -10.70 9.12 2.39
CA ASP A 71 -11.72 8.75 3.38
C ASP A 71 -12.82 7.95 2.68
N GLU A 72 -12.91 6.65 3.00
CA GLU A 72 -13.85 5.71 2.38
C GLU A 72 -15.32 6.06 2.70
N SER A 73 -15.60 6.69 3.85
CA SER A 73 -16.96 7.07 4.25
C SER A 73 -17.50 8.25 3.43
N LEU A 74 -16.61 9.14 2.99
CA LEU A 74 -16.94 10.34 2.21
C LEU A 74 -16.77 10.12 0.70
N ASP A 75 -16.13 9.02 0.31
CA ASP A 75 -15.65 8.75 -1.05
C ASP A 75 -14.81 9.90 -1.64
N GLU A 76 -13.97 10.52 -0.80
CA GLU A 76 -13.22 11.73 -1.15
C GLU A 76 -11.79 11.69 -0.58
N THR A 77 -10.85 12.36 -1.26
CA THR A 77 -9.54 12.66 -0.69
C THR A 77 -9.65 13.90 0.20
N VAL A 78 -9.20 13.78 1.44
CA VAL A 78 -9.21 14.82 2.47
C VAL A 78 -7.79 15.13 2.93
N LEU A 79 -7.57 16.32 3.46
CA LEU A 79 -6.30 16.75 4.05
C LEU A 79 -6.35 16.59 5.57
N VAL A 80 -5.35 15.92 6.14
CA VAL A 80 -5.17 15.82 7.60
C VAL A 80 -4.59 17.12 8.13
N LEU A 81 -5.35 17.83 8.96
CA LEU A 81 -4.91 19.07 9.61
C LEU A 81 -4.38 18.83 11.03
N GLY A 82 -4.71 17.70 11.66
CA GLY A 82 -4.26 17.36 12.99
C GLY A 82 -4.60 15.92 13.40
N VAL A 83 -3.79 15.33 14.28
CA VAL A 83 -3.95 13.98 14.80
C VAL A 83 -3.69 14.01 16.31
N ASP A 84 -4.70 13.66 17.12
CA ASP A 84 -4.58 13.45 18.56
C ASP A 84 -4.63 11.95 18.86
N LYS A 85 -3.45 11.36 19.03
CA LYS A 85 -3.29 9.92 19.31
C LYS A 85 -3.78 9.52 20.70
N GLN A 86 -3.82 10.45 21.66
CA GLN A 86 -4.29 10.15 23.02
C GLN A 86 -5.81 10.07 23.08
N LYS A 87 -6.48 10.91 22.29
CA LYS A 87 -7.96 10.94 22.18
C LYS A 87 -8.51 10.13 21.02
N ASN A 88 -7.63 9.51 20.22
CA ASN A 88 -7.99 8.82 18.99
C ASN A 88 -8.81 9.72 18.04
N SER A 89 -8.45 11.01 17.93
CA SER A 89 -9.18 11.98 17.10
C SER A 89 -8.32 12.56 15.98
N ILE A 90 -9.00 12.98 14.91
CA ILE A 90 -8.39 13.49 13.69
C ILE A 90 -9.18 14.68 13.17
N LEU A 91 -8.46 15.75 12.83
CA LEU A 91 -9.01 16.95 12.20
C LEU A 91 -8.74 16.87 10.70
N LEU A 92 -9.80 16.92 9.90
CA LEU A 92 -9.76 16.75 8.46
C LEU A 92 -10.33 17.98 7.76
N SER A 93 -9.81 18.29 6.57
CA SER A 93 -10.38 19.25 5.64
C SER A 93 -10.79 18.54 4.37
N ARG A 94 -12.00 18.82 3.87
CA ARG A 94 -12.41 18.37 2.53
C ARG A 94 -11.58 19.06 1.45
N PHE A 95 -11.60 18.53 0.23
CA PHE A 95 -10.80 19.05 -0.88
C PHE A 95 -11.14 20.50 -1.23
N ASP A 96 -12.39 20.92 -0.94
CA ASP A 96 -12.82 22.31 -1.12
C ASP A 96 -12.09 23.32 -0.22
N ARG A 97 -11.34 22.84 0.79
CA ARG A 97 -10.61 23.63 1.81
C ARG A 97 -11.46 24.70 2.51
N LYS A 98 -12.79 24.57 2.44
CA LYS A 98 -13.77 25.49 3.02
C LYS A 98 -14.49 24.86 4.20
N SER A 99 -14.43 23.54 4.32
CA SER A 99 -15.03 22.79 5.42
C SER A 99 -13.98 21.91 6.11
N TYR A 100 -13.91 22.02 7.43
CA TYR A 100 -13.13 21.16 8.29
C TYR A 100 -14.02 20.53 9.35
N PHE A 101 -13.66 19.33 9.77
CA PHE A 101 -14.39 18.59 10.79
C PHE A 101 -13.42 17.73 11.58
N GLU A 102 -13.70 17.58 12.88
CA GLU A 102 -13.00 16.65 13.75
C GLU A 102 -13.86 15.41 13.93
N CYS A 103 -13.23 14.24 13.90
CA CYS A 103 -13.90 12.96 14.15
C CYS A 103 -12.98 12.00 14.90
N GLU A 104 -13.58 10.99 15.51
CA GLU A 104 -12.83 9.86 16.05
C GLU A 104 -12.24 9.05 14.90
N PHE A 105 -11.00 8.59 15.06
CA PHE A 105 -10.35 7.73 14.10
C PHE A 105 -10.99 6.33 14.10
N GLU A 106 -11.42 5.90 12.92
CA GLU A 106 -11.97 4.57 12.67
C GLU A 106 -10.96 3.71 11.92
N THR A 107 -10.73 2.49 12.43
CA THR A 107 -10.01 1.46 11.67
C THR A 107 -10.74 1.18 10.37
N ASP A 108 -10.00 0.88 9.31
CA ASP A 108 -10.55 0.55 7.99
C ASP A 108 -11.21 1.69 7.20
N ARG A 109 -11.09 2.96 7.65
CA ARG A 109 -11.71 4.11 6.96
C ARG A 109 -10.74 4.89 6.06
N TYR A 110 -9.48 5.03 6.46
CA TYR A 110 -8.53 5.92 5.80
C TYR A 110 -7.52 5.15 4.98
N TYR A 111 -7.22 5.65 3.78
CA TYR A 111 -6.32 4.98 2.85
C TYR A 111 -5.36 5.97 2.21
N ARG A 112 -4.24 5.47 1.68
CA ARG A 112 -3.25 6.29 0.98
C ARG A 112 -3.79 6.80 -0.38
N ARG A 113 -4.79 6.11 -0.93
CA ARG A 113 -5.46 6.41 -2.21
C ARG A 113 -6.81 5.70 -2.26
N LYS A 114 -7.67 6.07 -3.21
CA LYS A 114 -8.95 5.38 -3.45
C LYS A 114 -8.71 3.92 -3.82
N LYS A 115 -9.46 2.98 -3.22
CA LYS A 115 -9.46 1.58 -3.65
C LYS A 115 -10.03 1.52 -5.07
N HIS A 116 -9.29 0.94 -6.00
CA HIS A 116 -9.86 0.56 -7.30
C HIS A 116 -10.71 -0.69 -7.10
N GLY A 117 -12.02 -0.58 -7.34
CA GLY A 117 -12.94 -1.73 -7.40
C GLY A 117 -12.70 -2.61 -8.61
#